data_AF-A0A7C6MVI3-F1
#
_entry.id   AF-A0A7C6MVI3-F1
#
_cell.length_a   1.000
_cell.length_b   1.000
_cell.length_c   1.000
_cell.angle_alpha   90.00
_cell.angle_beta   90.00
_cell.angle_gamma   90.00
#
_symmetry.space_group_name_H-M   'P 1'
#
loop_
_entity.id
_entity.type
_entity.pdbx_description
1 polymer ?
#
loop_
_entity_poly.entity_id
_entity_poly.type
_entity_poly.pdbx_seq_one_letter_code
_entity_poly.pdbx_strand_id
1 'polypeptide(L)'
;MRIKRYVAEDMAKAMALIKQDMGNDAIILSTKNVKKGGFLGFFSRKMIEVTAASDLNNEYLTNADNTKIYDKKGKKNDGIEELKQEMYEIKKMISNFSNPLDSVNCNKSFN
;
A
#
# COMPACT_ATOMS: atom_id res chain seq x y z
N MET A 1 -1.56 24.52 20.45
CA MET A 1 -0.74 24.11 19.28
C MET A 1 0.74 23.94 19.63
N ARG A 2 1.30 22.73 19.53
CA ARG A 2 2.75 22.46 19.64
C ARG A 2 3.26 21.82 18.35
N ILE A 3 4.28 22.39 17.70
CA ILE A 3 4.88 21.85 16.47
C ILE A 3 6.34 21.46 16.73
N LYS A 4 6.73 20.25 16.33
CA LYS A 4 8.11 19.76 16.49
C LYS A 4 8.56 18.94 15.29
N ARG A 5 9.86 19.02 15.01
CA ARG A 5 10.54 18.31 13.92
C ARG A 5 11.37 17.18 14.49
N TYR A 6 11.23 16.00 13.88
CA TYR A 6 11.91 14.77 14.26
C TYR A 6 12.77 14.30 13.10
N VAL A 7 13.99 13.83 13.39
CA VAL A 7 14.87 13.24 12.39
C VAL A 7 15.24 11.84 12.85
N ALA A 8 14.90 10.83 12.06
CA ALA A 8 15.11 9.42 12.37
C ALA A 8 15.64 8.64 11.16
N GLU A 9 16.15 7.44 11.39
CA GLU A 9 16.66 6.57 10.31
C GLU A 9 15.53 6.03 9.42
N ASP A 10 14.37 5.78 10.01
CA ASP A 10 13.19 5.26 9.34
C ASP A 10 11.91 5.89 9.93
N MET A 11 10.78 5.64 9.27
CA MET A 11 9.50 6.20 9.69
C MET A 11 9.01 5.59 11.01
N ALA A 12 9.32 4.32 11.30
CA ALA A 12 8.86 3.65 12.51
C ALA A 12 9.49 4.26 13.77
N LYS A 13 10.79 4.56 13.73
CA LYS A 13 11.52 5.29 14.77
C LYS A 13 10.99 6.72 14.92
N ALA A 14 10.72 7.41 13.80
CA ALA A 14 10.12 8.75 13.86
C ALA A 14 8.75 8.72 14.55
N MET A 15 7.90 7.75 14.21
CA MET A 15 6.59 7.58 14.85
C MET A 15 6.71 7.26 16.35
N ALA A 16 7.66 6.42 16.75
CA ALA A 16 7.89 6.10 18.15
C ALA A 16 8.26 7.37 18.95
N LEU A 17 9.16 8.20 18.40
CA LEU A 17 9.55 9.48 19.01
C LEU A 17 8.36 10.45 19.08
N ILE A 18 7.58 10.57 18.01
CA ILE A 18 6.41 11.46 17.97
C ILE A 18 5.37 11.04 19.03
N LYS A 19 5.06 9.75 19.12
CA LYS A 19 4.10 9.23 20.11
C LYS A 19 4.59 9.46 21.54
N GLN A 20 5.88 9.24 21.78
CA GLN A 20 6.49 9.45 23.09
C GLN A 20 6.47 10.93 23.50
N ASP A 21 6.76 11.85 22.57
CA ASP A 21 6.91 13.27 22.86
C ASP A 21 5.60 14.07 22.81
N MET A 22 4.67 13.69 21.91
CA MET A 22 3.47 14.47 21.59
C MET A 22 2.16 13.73 21.85
N GLY A 23 2.20 12.41 22.05
CA GLY A 23 1.00 11.60 22.24
C GLY A 23 0.44 11.00 20.96
N ASN A 24 -0.67 10.29 21.10
CA ASN A 24 -1.36 9.62 19.98
C ASN A 24 -2.21 10.58 19.13
N ASP A 25 -2.45 11.79 19.62
CA ASP A 25 -3.20 12.88 19.00
C ASP A 25 -2.35 13.74 18.06
N ALA A 26 -1.05 13.44 17.92
CA ALA A 26 -0.16 14.17 17.02
C ALA A 26 -0.52 13.94 15.54
N ILE A 27 -0.60 15.03 14.79
CA ILE A 27 -0.84 15.06 13.34
C ILE A 27 0.46 15.37 12.62
N ILE A 28 0.79 14.58 11.59
CA ILE A 28 1.97 14.82 10.75
C ILE A 28 1.62 15.87 9.70
N LEU A 29 2.42 16.94 9.67
CA LEU A 29 2.30 18.02 8.70
C LEU A 29 3.09 17.74 7.43
N SER A 30 4.31 17.22 7.58
CA SER A 30 5.19 16.97 6.45
C SER A 30 6.20 15.88 6.74
N THR A 31 6.65 15.21 5.68
CA THR A 31 7.74 14.24 5.72
C THR A 31 8.67 14.50 4.55
N LYS A 32 9.98 14.53 4.78
CA LYS A 32 10.97 14.65 3.72
C LYS A 32 12.19 13.78 3.99
N ASN A 33 12.79 13.25 2.93
CA ASN A 33 14.05 12.52 3.03
C ASN A 33 15.21 13.53 3.13
N VAL A 34 16.11 13.33 4.08
CA VAL A 34 17.28 14.17 4.30
C VAL A 34 18.54 13.31 4.36
N LYS A 35 19.67 13.88 3.95
CA LYS A 35 20.99 13.27 4.15
C LYS A 35 21.66 13.96 5.32
N LYS A 36 22.09 13.20 6.33
CA LYS A 36 22.78 13.73 7.52
C LYS A 36 24.24 13.29 7.53
N GLY A 37 25.14 14.26 7.70
CA GLY A 37 26.59 14.04 7.82
C GLY A 37 27.37 14.11 6.51
N GLY A 38 28.67 13.84 6.61
CA GLY A 38 29.65 13.93 5.52
C GLY A 38 30.21 15.35 5.34
N PHE A 39 31.52 15.49 5.20
CA PHE A 39 32.18 16.79 4.99
C PHE A 39 32.13 17.26 3.52
N LEU A 40 31.78 16.37 2.58
CA LEU A 40 31.72 16.67 1.14
C LEU A 40 30.76 15.74 0.37
N GLY A 41 29.72 15.24 1.03
CA GLY A 41 28.78 14.25 0.46
C GLY A 41 29.22 12.78 0.64
N PHE A 42 30.51 12.53 0.82
CA PHE A 42 31.05 11.22 1.24
C PHE A 42 30.60 10.91 2.68
N PHE A 43 30.12 9.69 2.92
CA PHE A 43 29.61 9.20 4.22
C PHE A 43 28.30 9.81 4.72
N SER A 44 27.53 10.49 3.87
CA SER A 44 26.19 10.94 4.27
C SER A 44 25.23 9.76 4.44
N ARG A 45 24.46 9.75 5.54
CA ARG A 45 23.44 8.73 5.81
C ARG A 45 22.06 9.24 5.41
N LYS A 46 21.26 8.39 4.77
CA LYS A 46 19.85 8.68 4.49
C LYS A 46 19.06 8.65 5.80
N MET A 47 18.27 9.68 6.02
CA MET A 47 17.42 9.87 7.18
C MET A 47 16.08 10.43 6.72
N ILE A 48 15.08 10.38 7.60
CA ILE A 48 13.75 10.93 7.38
C ILE A 48 13.53 12.05 8.38
N GLU A 49 13.03 13.18 7.90
CA GLU A 49 12.58 14.30 8.72
C GLU A 49 11.04 14.34 8.70
N VAL A 50 10.43 14.34 9.88
CA VAL A 50 8.98 14.39 10.07
C VAL A 50 8.63 15.60 10.92
N THR A 51 7.70 16.42 10.44
CA THR A 51 7.14 17.54 11.22
C THR A 51 5.77 17.13 11.74
N ALA A 52 5.57 17.19 13.05
CA ALA A 52 4.31 16.85 13.70
C ALA A 52 3.79 18.02 14.55
N ALA A 53 2.47 18.10 14.66
CA ALA A 53 1.74 19.09 15.44
C ALA A 53 0.76 18.40 16.40
N SER A 54 0.64 18.87 17.63
CA SER A 54 -0.43 18.48 18.55
C SER A 54 -1.29 19.71 18.86
N ASP A 55 -2.53 19.46 19.30
CA ASP A 55 -3.49 20.52 19.64
C ASP A 55 -3.76 21.42 18.42
N LEU A 56 -4.13 20.77 17.31
CA LEU A 56 -4.81 21.37 16.19
C LEU A 56 -6.30 21.32 16.53
N ASN A 57 -6.85 22.45 16.95
CA ASN A 57 -8.29 22.58 17.17
C ASN A 57 -9.02 22.09 15.93
N ASN A 58 -9.89 21.10 16.14
CA ASN A 58 -10.60 20.29 15.14
C ASN A 58 -11.65 21.08 14.34
N GLU A 59 -11.41 22.35 14.07
CA GLU A 59 -12.36 23.21 13.36
C GLU A 59 -12.18 23.16 11.84
N TYR A 60 -11.08 22.57 11.36
CA TYR A 60 -10.76 22.46 9.91
C TYR A 60 -10.75 21.03 9.35
N LEU A 61 -10.96 19.98 10.18
CA LEU A 61 -10.91 18.57 9.74
C LEU A 61 -12.27 17.85 9.79
N THR A 62 -13.37 18.54 10.09
CA THR A 62 -14.70 17.90 10.22
C THR A 62 -15.46 17.70 8.91
N ASN A 63 -14.91 18.08 7.75
CA ASN A 63 -15.60 17.94 6.46
C ASN A 63 -14.71 17.40 5.32
N ALA A 64 -14.00 16.30 5.55
CA ALA A 64 -13.56 15.40 4.48
C ALA A 64 -13.03 14.10 5.11
N ASP A 65 -13.81 13.03 4.98
CA ASP A 65 -13.28 11.68 4.88
C ASP A 65 -12.47 11.15 6.07
N ASN A 66 -13.21 10.81 7.12
CA ASN A 66 -12.71 9.91 8.15
C ASN A 66 -12.30 8.55 7.53
N THR A 67 -11.06 8.17 7.81
CA THR A 67 -10.44 6.83 7.70
C THR A 67 -9.79 6.40 6.36
N LYS A 68 -8.64 7.01 6.04
CA LYS A 68 -7.48 6.19 5.64
C LYS A 68 -6.50 6.14 6.79
N ILE A 69 -6.80 5.21 7.69
CA ILE A 69 -5.86 4.72 8.68
C ILE A 69 -4.66 4.16 7.92
N TYR A 70 -3.45 4.58 8.26
CA TYR A 70 -2.23 3.83 7.96
C TYR A 70 -2.18 2.60 8.87
N ASP A 71 -3.14 1.70 8.66
CA ASP A 71 -3.14 0.33 9.13
C ASP A 71 -2.75 -0.49 7.90
N LYS A 72 -1.51 -0.99 7.86
CA LYS A 72 -1.20 -2.13 7.00
C LYS A 72 -1.46 -3.40 7.82
N LYS A 73 -2.70 -3.57 8.28
CA LYS A 73 -3.27 -4.87 8.66
C LYS A 73 -4.07 -5.40 7.47
N GLY A 74 -3.95 -6.71 7.25
CA GLY A 74 -4.30 -7.42 6.02
C GLY A 74 -5.61 -6.97 5.35
N LYS A 75 -5.49 -6.57 4.09
CA LYS A 75 -6.63 -6.37 3.19
C LYS A 75 -7.17 -7.76 2.81
N LYS A 76 -8.48 -7.92 2.95
CA LYS A 76 -9.24 -9.13 2.63
C LYS A 76 -9.10 -9.49 1.13
N ASN A 77 -9.33 -10.77 0.82
CA ASN A 77 -9.07 -11.46 -0.46
C ASN A 77 -10.02 -11.06 -1.61
N ASP A 78 -10.55 -9.85 -1.61
CA ASP A 78 -11.70 -9.44 -2.42
C ASP A 78 -11.32 -9.38 -3.92
N GLY A 79 -10.16 -8.81 -4.23
CA GLY A 79 -9.66 -8.73 -5.61
C GLY A 79 -9.12 -10.06 -6.15
N ILE A 80 -8.73 -11.00 -5.28
CA ILE A 80 -8.30 -12.34 -5.71
C ILE A 80 -9.51 -13.18 -6.12
N GLU A 81 -10.65 -12.98 -5.46
CA GLU A 81 -11.90 -13.65 -5.78
C GLU A 81 -12.48 -13.16 -7.10
N GLU A 82 -12.46 -11.85 -7.34
CA GLU A 82 -12.88 -11.24 -8.62
C GLU A 82 -11.96 -11.71 -9.77
N LEU A 83 -10.63 -11.72 -9.56
CA LEU A 83 -9.68 -12.25 -10.53
C LEU A 83 -9.85 -13.77 -10.79
N LYS A 84 -10.21 -14.55 -9.76
CA LYS A 84 -10.51 -15.98 -9.91
C LYS A 84 -11.78 -16.21 -10.73
N GLN A 85 -12.79 -15.37 -10.55
CA GLN A 85 -14.03 -15.42 -11.33
C GLN A 85 -13.76 -15.10 -12.80
N GLU A 86 -13.00 -14.03 -13.08
CA GLU A 86 -12.59 -13.69 -14.44
C GLU A 86 -11.78 -14.82 -15.09
N MET A 87 -10.83 -15.42 -14.36
CA MET A 87 -10.01 -16.53 -14.87
C MET A 87 -10.84 -17.79 -15.14
N TYR A 88 -11.90 -18.02 -14.38
CA TYR A 88 -12.84 -19.13 -14.60
C TYR A 88 -13.68 -18.92 -15.86
N GLU A 89 -14.16 -17.70 -16.10
CA GLU A 89 -14.88 -17.35 -17.33
C GLU A 89 -13.99 -17.47 -18.56
N ILE A 90 -12.76 -16.96 -18.48
CA ILE A 90 -11.76 -17.10 -19.55
C ILE A 90 -11.50 -18.58 -19.84
N LYS A 91 -11.35 -19.43 -18.80
CA LYS A 91 -11.16 -20.88 -18.97
C LYS A 91 -12.36 -21.55 -19.64
N LYS A 92 -13.59 -21.14 -19.31
CA LYS A 92 -14.82 -21.66 -19.91
C LYS A 92 -14.94 -21.27 -21.37
N MET A 93 -14.60 -20.02 -21.72
CA MET A 93 -14.55 -19.58 -23.12
C MET A 93 -13.52 -20.40 -23.91
N ILE A 94 -12.30 -20.55 -23.40
CA ILE A 94 -11.24 -21.36 -24.05
C ILE A 94 -11.67 -22.82 -24.23
N SER A 95 -12.32 -23.42 -23.23
CA SER A 95 -12.83 -24.80 -23.30
C SER A 95 -13.90 -24.98 -24.38
N ASN A 96 -14.72 -23.95 -24.64
CA ASN A 96 -15.73 -23.99 -25.69
C ASN A 96 -15.09 -23.86 -27.09
N PHE A 97 -13.94 -23.20 -27.20
CA PHE A 97 -13.18 -23.09 -28.46
C PHE A 97 -12.24 -24.28 -28.71
N SER A 98 -11.83 -25.02 -27.68
CA SER A 98 -10.87 -26.13 -27.80
C SER A 98 -11.47 -27.47 -28.20
N ASN A 99 -12.77 -27.55 -28.51
CA ASN A 99 -13.39 -28.75 -29.09
C ASN A 99 -13.83 -28.53 -30.55
N PRO A 100 -12.89 -28.45 -31.50
CA PRO A 100 -13.10 -29.02 -32.81
C PRO A 100 -12.28 -30.32 -32.86
N LEU A 101 -12.95 -31.47 -32.80
CA LEU A 101 -12.59 -32.77 -33.40
C LEU A 101 -13.29 -33.92 -32.64
N ASP A 102 -14.57 -34.12 -32.95
CA ASP A 102 -15.22 -35.45 -32.97
C ASP A 102 -16.29 -35.49 -34.09
N SER A 103 -16.00 -34.80 -35.20
CA SER A 103 -16.65 -35.07 -36.47
C SER A 103 -15.56 -35.49 -37.46
N VAL A 104 -15.75 -36.69 -38.03
CA VAL A 104 -14.91 -37.38 -39.03
C VAL A 104 -13.95 -38.42 -38.44
N ASN A 105 -14.49 -39.58 -38.06
CA ASN A 105 -13.82 -40.85 -38.35
C ASN A 105 -14.64 -41.60 -39.40
N CYS A 106 -14.40 -41.26 -40.67
CA CYS A 106 -14.68 -42.15 -41.78
C CYS A 106 -13.41 -42.97 -42.01
N ASN A 107 -13.44 -44.26 -41.66
CA ASN A 107 -12.62 -45.27 -42.32
C ASN A 107 -13.39 -46.59 -42.39
N LYS A 108 -13.72 -46.93 -43.63
CA LYS A 108 -13.87 -48.30 -44.15
C LYS A 108 -12.87 -49.24 -43.46
N SER A 109 -13.27 -50.45 -43.09
CA SER A 109 -13.17 -51.63 -43.97
C SER A 109 -13.14 -52.97 -43.18
N PHE A 110 -13.76 -53.99 -43.78
CA PHE A 110 -13.58 -55.45 -43.58
C PHE A 110 -14.05 -56.11 -42.28
N ASN A 111 -15.22 -56.76 -42.33
CA ASN A 111 -15.34 -58.20 -42.63
C ASN A 111 -16.73 -58.49 -43.22
#